data_AF-A0A1M7V005-F1
#
_entry.id   AF-A0A1M7V005-F1
#
_cell.length_a   1.000
_cell.length_b   1.000
_cell.length_c   1.000
_cell.angle_alpha   90.00
_cell.angle_beta   90.00
_cell.angle_gamma   90.00
#
_symmetry.space_group_name_H-M   'P 1'
#
loop_
_entity.id
_entity.type
_entity.pdbx_description
1 polymer ?
#
loop_
_entity_poly.entity_id
_entity_poly.type
_entity_poly.pdbx_seq_one_letter_code
_entity_poly.pdbx_strand_id
1 'polypeptide(L)'
;DTGATGATGATGETGATGATGGGAVIPFSSGAPLAVTTLAGGLVGLPGLIGFGSSTQSLTILGATIDLSGQTNYAFSMPRDGVITSLAAYLSATAALALLAPLTYTVQLYSSPSPDDVFSPVPGAVVDITITGTIAVGDTFNGIATGLSIPVTGQTRLLLVASVTGGGLVAGGTVAGYVSAGLGIE
;
A
#
# COMPACT_ATOMS: atom_id res chain seq x y z
N ASP A 1 -11.55 48.82 58.80
CA ASP A 1 -11.52 48.80 57.33
C ASP A 1 -10.32 48.00 56.85
N THR A 2 -10.55 46.92 56.13
CA THR A 2 -9.50 46.11 55.50
C THR A 2 -9.05 46.80 54.21
N GLY A 3 -7.73 46.88 53.99
CA GLY A 3 -7.15 47.55 52.82
C GLY A 3 -7.49 46.86 51.49
N ALA A 4 -7.35 47.61 50.38
CA ALA A 4 -7.61 47.11 49.04
C ALA A 4 -6.72 45.90 48.69
N THR A 5 -7.29 44.89 48.04
CA THR A 5 -6.55 43.73 47.54
C THR A 5 -5.44 44.18 46.57
N GLY A 6 -4.25 43.59 46.73
CA GLY A 6 -3.11 43.88 45.85
C GLY A 6 -3.33 43.46 44.40
N ALA A 7 -2.50 43.99 43.49
CA ALA A 7 -2.55 43.65 42.08
C ALA A 7 -2.22 42.16 41.84
N THR A 8 -2.93 41.53 40.90
CA THR A 8 -2.62 40.17 40.43
C THR A 8 -1.19 40.13 39.86
N GLY A 9 -0.44 39.08 40.18
CA GLY A 9 0.91 38.86 39.65
C GLY A 9 0.92 38.63 38.14
N ALA A 10 2.11 38.75 37.53
CA ALA A 10 2.30 38.48 36.11
C ALA A 10 2.01 37.00 35.76
N THR A 11 1.46 36.77 34.57
CA THR A 11 1.29 35.42 34.01
C THR A 11 2.65 34.75 33.84
N GLY A 12 2.75 33.48 34.21
CA GLY A 12 3.98 32.69 34.03
C GLY A 12 4.32 32.44 32.56
N GLU A 13 5.55 31.97 32.31
CA GLU A 13 6.01 31.61 30.97
C GLU A 13 5.18 30.47 30.36
N THR A 14 5.07 30.45 29.03
CA THR A 14 4.47 29.32 28.30
C THR A 14 5.34 28.07 28.48
N GLY A 15 4.70 26.93 28.76
CA GLY A 15 5.41 25.65 28.88
C GLY A 15 6.05 25.20 27.55
N ALA A 16 6.97 24.24 27.64
CA ALA A 16 7.61 23.67 26.46
C ALA A 16 6.58 23.02 25.51
N THR A 17 6.86 23.08 24.21
CA THR A 17 6.09 22.36 23.19
C THR A 17 6.18 20.84 23.44
N GLY A 18 5.04 20.15 23.31
CA GLY A 18 4.99 18.68 23.44
C GLY A 18 5.75 17.97 22.32
N ALA A 19 6.03 16.68 22.51
CA ALA A 19 6.67 15.86 21.49
C ALA A 19 5.77 15.69 20.25
N THR A 20 6.38 15.56 19.07
CA THR A 20 5.69 15.20 17.83
C THR A 20 5.04 13.82 17.96
N GLY A 21 3.79 13.67 17.52
CA GLY A 21 3.10 12.38 17.50
C GLY A 21 3.68 11.42 16.45
N GLY A 22 3.64 10.10 16.71
CA GLY A 22 4.31 9.06 15.91
C GLY A 22 3.64 8.65 14.59
N GLY A 23 2.96 9.56 13.89
CA GLY A 23 2.27 9.29 12.62
C GLY A 23 1.03 8.39 12.76
N ALA A 24 0.53 7.91 11.61
CA ALA A 24 -0.61 7.02 11.45
C ALA A 24 -0.25 5.84 10.53
N VAL A 25 -0.95 4.70 10.70
CA VAL A 25 -0.83 3.53 9.84
C VAL A 25 -2.16 3.25 9.18
N ILE A 26 -2.12 2.99 7.87
CA ILE A 26 -3.28 2.63 7.07
C ILE A 26 -3.20 1.13 6.77
N PRO A 27 -4.08 0.30 7.38
CA PRO A 27 -4.03 -1.15 7.23
C PRO A 27 -4.78 -1.63 5.99
N PHE A 28 -4.13 -2.48 5.21
CA PHE A 28 -4.73 -3.19 4.08
C PHE A 28 -4.78 -4.68 4.38
N SER A 29 -5.90 -5.30 4.06
CA SER A 29 -6.05 -6.76 4.14
C SER A 29 -6.98 -7.24 3.04
N SER A 30 -6.61 -8.31 2.34
CA SER A 30 -7.30 -8.74 1.14
C SER A 30 -8.68 -9.38 1.41
N GLY A 31 -8.90 -9.92 2.62
CA GLY A 31 -10.12 -10.62 3.04
C GLY A 31 -10.32 -12.00 2.38
N ALA A 32 -10.08 -12.08 1.07
CA ALA A 32 -10.08 -13.30 0.27
C ALA A 32 -8.69 -13.50 -0.39
N PRO A 33 -8.38 -14.72 -0.89
CA PRO A 33 -7.20 -14.94 -1.71
C PRO A 33 -7.28 -14.11 -2.99
N LEU A 34 -6.20 -13.39 -3.28
CA LEU A 34 -6.02 -12.61 -4.50
C LEU A 34 -5.19 -13.42 -5.49
N ALA A 35 -5.68 -13.53 -6.72
CA ALA A 35 -5.00 -14.22 -7.81
C ALA A 35 -4.37 -13.18 -8.74
N VAL A 36 -3.08 -12.88 -8.61
CA VAL A 36 -2.39 -12.01 -9.57
C VAL A 36 -1.73 -12.85 -10.65
N THR A 37 -1.74 -12.39 -11.89
CA THR A 37 -1.27 -13.20 -13.02
C THR A 37 -0.05 -12.63 -13.70
N THR A 38 0.76 -13.53 -14.26
CA THR A 38 1.78 -13.23 -15.26
C THR A 38 1.33 -13.75 -16.62
N LEU A 39 1.82 -13.10 -17.67
CA LEU A 39 1.68 -13.57 -19.04
C LEU A 39 2.90 -14.42 -19.45
N ALA A 40 2.83 -15.01 -20.64
CA ALA A 40 3.95 -15.73 -21.24
C ALA A 40 5.22 -14.85 -21.28
N GLY A 41 6.36 -15.44 -20.97
CA GLY A 41 7.63 -14.70 -20.88
C GLY A 41 7.81 -13.88 -19.60
N GLY A 42 6.89 -13.98 -18.63
CA GLY A 42 7.01 -13.33 -17.32
C GLY A 42 6.60 -11.85 -17.30
N LEU A 43 5.87 -11.39 -18.31
CA LEU A 43 5.29 -10.04 -18.33
C LEU A 43 4.16 -9.93 -17.28
N VAL A 44 3.92 -8.71 -16.80
CA VAL A 44 2.80 -8.43 -15.90
C VAL A 44 1.48 -8.78 -16.60
N GLY A 45 0.61 -9.52 -15.90
CA GLY A 45 -0.76 -9.79 -16.34
C GLY A 45 -1.78 -8.93 -15.59
N LEU A 46 -2.79 -9.59 -15.04
CA LEU A 46 -3.86 -8.96 -14.28
C LEU A 46 -3.37 -8.68 -12.85
N PRO A 47 -3.32 -7.41 -12.43
CA PRO A 47 -3.00 -7.04 -11.07
C PRO A 47 -4.19 -7.29 -10.15
N GLY A 48 -3.97 -7.18 -8.85
CA GLY A 48 -5.01 -7.23 -7.85
C GLY A 48 -5.05 -5.95 -7.02
N LEU A 49 -6.26 -5.53 -6.64
CA LEU A 49 -6.54 -4.32 -5.89
C LEU A 49 -6.88 -4.71 -4.45
N ILE A 50 -6.30 -4.01 -3.48
CA ILE A 50 -6.40 -4.37 -2.07
C ILE A 50 -6.97 -3.19 -1.29
N GLY A 51 -8.01 -3.44 -0.49
CA GLY A 51 -8.62 -2.48 0.40
C GLY A 51 -8.57 -2.91 1.88
N PHE A 52 -9.58 -2.48 2.63
CA PHE A 52 -9.70 -2.66 4.08
C PHE A 52 -10.52 -3.90 4.43
N GLY A 53 -9.97 -5.10 4.19
CA GLY A 53 -10.66 -6.37 4.41
C GLY A 53 -11.36 -6.93 3.17
N SER A 54 -11.07 -6.37 1.99
CA SER A 54 -11.59 -6.83 0.71
C SER A 54 -10.53 -6.64 -0.37
N SER A 55 -10.63 -7.42 -1.44
CA SER A 55 -9.78 -7.31 -2.61
C SER A 55 -10.54 -7.74 -3.86
N THR A 56 -10.02 -7.36 -5.02
CA THR A 56 -10.49 -7.87 -6.31
C THR A 56 -9.35 -7.99 -7.29
N GLN A 57 -9.46 -8.92 -8.24
CA GLN A 57 -8.59 -8.93 -9.41
C GLN A 57 -9.05 -7.82 -10.37
N SER A 58 -8.10 -7.09 -10.95
CA SER A 58 -8.41 -6.17 -12.05
C SER A 58 -8.81 -6.95 -13.30
N LEU A 59 -9.73 -6.39 -14.10
CA LEU A 59 -10.18 -6.97 -15.36
C LEU A 59 -9.28 -6.59 -16.55
N THR A 60 -8.35 -5.68 -16.34
CA THR A 60 -7.41 -5.19 -17.34
C THR A 60 -5.98 -5.47 -16.90
N ILE A 61 -5.11 -5.73 -17.88
CA ILE A 61 -3.66 -5.86 -17.67
C ILE A 61 -3.14 -4.55 -17.10
N LEU A 62 -2.17 -4.64 -16.19
CA LEU A 62 -1.58 -3.45 -15.58
C LEU A 62 -0.95 -2.55 -16.66
N GLY A 63 -1.53 -1.36 -16.83
CA GLY A 63 -1.04 -0.32 -17.72
C GLY A 63 -0.26 0.77 -16.99
N ALA A 64 -0.14 1.93 -17.63
CA ALA A 64 0.46 3.12 -16.99
C ALA A 64 -0.41 3.68 -15.85
N THR A 65 -1.73 3.53 -15.97
CA THR A 65 -2.72 3.95 -14.96
C THR A 65 -3.75 2.86 -14.73
N ILE A 66 -4.50 3.01 -13.64
CA ILE A 66 -5.65 2.17 -13.29
C ILE A 66 -6.87 3.07 -13.18
N ASP A 67 -7.93 2.75 -13.92
CA ASP A 67 -9.21 3.47 -13.87
C ASP A 67 -10.26 2.63 -13.13
N LEU A 68 -10.79 3.17 -12.03
CA LEU A 68 -11.84 2.55 -11.22
C LEU A 68 -13.23 3.18 -11.45
N SER A 69 -13.41 3.98 -12.51
CA SER A 69 -14.68 4.63 -12.81
C SER A 69 -15.82 3.62 -12.91
N GLY A 70 -16.81 3.72 -12.00
CA GLY A 70 -17.95 2.79 -11.94
C GLY A 70 -17.65 1.42 -11.33
N GLN A 71 -16.43 1.18 -10.86
CA GLN A 71 -15.99 -0.06 -10.21
C GLN A 71 -16.11 0.03 -8.68
N THR A 72 -15.92 -1.09 -7.99
CA THR A 72 -15.83 -1.08 -6.52
C THR A 72 -14.66 -0.22 -6.06
N ASN A 73 -14.92 0.69 -5.13
CA ASN A 73 -13.90 1.60 -4.61
C ASN A 73 -13.00 0.90 -3.59
N TYR A 74 -11.76 0.62 -3.98
CA TYR A 74 -10.71 0.10 -3.10
C TYR A 74 -9.74 1.19 -2.62
N ALA A 75 -9.90 2.43 -3.08
CA ALA A 75 -9.07 3.55 -2.71
C ALA A 75 -9.62 4.29 -1.49
N PHE A 76 -8.75 5.01 -0.78
CA PHE A 76 -9.13 5.93 0.29
C PHE A 76 -8.61 7.33 0.02
N SER A 77 -9.26 8.35 0.60
CA SER A 77 -8.85 9.75 0.46
C SER A 77 -8.05 10.22 1.67
N MET A 78 -6.92 10.88 1.42
CA MET A 78 -6.13 11.53 2.45
C MET A 78 -6.93 12.67 3.12
N PRO A 79 -7.10 12.68 4.45
CA PRO A 79 -7.87 13.72 5.13
C PRO A 79 -7.09 15.02 5.35
N ARG A 80 -5.77 14.99 5.16
CA ARG A 80 -4.84 16.10 5.34
C ARG A 80 -3.57 15.85 4.53
N ASP A 81 -2.72 16.88 4.44
CA ASP A 81 -1.35 16.72 3.98
C ASP A 81 -0.58 15.78 4.93
N GLY A 82 0.32 15.00 4.35
CA GLY A 82 1.20 14.09 5.08
C GLY A 82 2.37 13.60 4.24
N VAL A 83 3.21 12.78 4.85
CA VAL A 83 4.38 12.16 4.20
C VAL A 83 4.29 10.66 4.36
N ILE A 84 4.34 9.92 3.25
CA ILE A 84 4.49 8.46 3.28
C ILE A 84 5.93 8.14 3.70
N THR A 85 6.07 7.37 4.77
CA THR A 85 7.37 7.04 5.38
C THR A 85 7.76 5.57 5.24
N SER A 86 6.77 4.69 5.07
CA SER A 86 7.01 3.26 4.87
C SER A 86 5.83 2.54 4.21
N LEU A 87 6.13 1.41 3.57
CA LEU A 87 5.15 0.46 3.07
C LEU A 87 5.64 -0.95 3.42
N ALA A 88 4.84 -1.72 4.15
CA ALA A 88 5.09 -3.13 4.41
C ALA A 88 4.10 -3.98 3.62
N ALA A 89 4.52 -5.16 3.16
CA ALA A 89 3.65 -6.12 2.48
C ALA A 89 3.94 -7.55 2.93
N TYR A 90 2.89 -8.37 2.92
CA TYR A 90 2.92 -9.78 3.28
C TYR A 90 2.01 -10.57 2.34
N LEU A 91 2.46 -11.74 1.91
CA LEU A 91 1.76 -12.70 1.07
C LEU A 91 1.76 -14.07 1.77
N SER A 92 0.59 -14.70 1.86
CA SER A 92 0.43 -16.11 2.24
C SER A 92 -0.15 -16.89 1.07
N ALA A 93 0.64 -17.77 0.47
CA ALA A 93 0.25 -18.53 -0.71
C ALA A 93 -0.87 -19.54 -0.40
N THR A 94 -1.87 -19.60 -1.27
CA THR A 94 -3.01 -20.52 -1.18
C THR A 94 -3.04 -21.55 -2.32
N ALA A 95 -2.13 -21.44 -3.28
CA ALA A 95 -1.96 -22.40 -4.36
C ALA A 95 -0.47 -22.66 -4.61
N ALA A 96 -0.15 -23.90 -5.01
CA ALA A 96 1.20 -24.25 -5.40
C ALA A 96 1.48 -23.82 -6.85
N LEU A 97 2.71 -23.35 -7.11
CA LEU A 97 3.17 -22.94 -8.42
C LEU A 97 4.65 -23.30 -8.60
N ALA A 98 4.97 -24.05 -9.65
CA ALA A 98 6.35 -24.34 -10.01
C ALA A 98 6.93 -23.19 -10.84
N LEU A 99 8.04 -22.61 -10.38
CA LEU A 99 8.75 -21.55 -11.10
C LEU A 99 10.01 -22.13 -11.78
N LEU A 100 10.25 -21.69 -13.01
CA LEU A 100 11.45 -22.05 -13.79
C LEU A 100 12.54 -20.98 -13.69
N ALA A 101 12.21 -19.81 -13.18
CA ALA A 101 13.10 -18.70 -12.87
C ALA A 101 12.54 -17.92 -11.66
N PRO A 102 13.32 -17.03 -11.00
CA PRO A 102 12.79 -16.17 -9.95
C PRO A 102 11.58 -15.35 -10.41
N LEU A 103 10.66 -15.13 -9.49
CA LEU A 103 9.45 -14.32 -9.67
C LEU A 103 9.49 -13.15 -8.70
N THR A 104 9.07 -11.98 -9.14
CA THR A 104 8.96 -10.79 -8.28
C THR A 104 7.48 -10.51 -8.06
N TYR A 105 7.05 -10.59 -6.81
CA TYR A 105 5.73 -10.15 -6.37
C TYR A 105 5.83 -8.71 -5.87
N THR A 106 5.15 -7.80 -6.55
CA THR A 106 5.26 -6.36 -6.32
C THR A 106 3.98 -5.86 -5.67
N VAL A 107 4.10 -5.19 -4.52
CA VAL A 107 3.01 -4.41 -3.92
C VAL A 107 3.37 -2.95 -3.99
N GLN A 108 2.58 -2.16 -4.73
CA GLN A 108 2.87 -0.77 -5.00
C GLN A 108 1.67 0.13 -4.69
N LEU A 109 1.97 1.32 -4.17
CA LEU A 109 0.99 2.36 -3.98
C LEU A 109 0.75 3.13 -5.29
N TYR A 110 -0.52 3.38 -5.59
CA TYR A 110 -0.97 4.24 -6.68
C TYR A 110 -1.75 5.42 -6.11
N SER A 111 -1.74 6.55 -6.81
CA SER A 111 -2.38 7.79 -6.35
C SER A 111 -3.15 8.52 -7.45
N SER A 112 -4.21 9.21 -7.05
CA SER A 112 -4.89 10.25 -7.81
C SER A 112 -4.86 11.57 -7.00
N PRO A 113 -3.89 12.47 -7.26
CA PRO A 113 -3.72 13.71 -6.51
C PRO A 113 -4.69 14.82 -6.94
N SER A 114 -5.15 14.80 -8.20
CA SER A 114 -6.28 15.57 -8.71
C SER A 114 -7.50 14.66 -8.62
N PRO A 115 -8.26 14.65 -7.51
CA PRO A 115 -9.04 13.48 -7.13
C PRO A 115 -10.06 13.08 -8.19
N ASP A 116 -9.80 11.94 -8.82
CA ASP A 116 -10.64 11.24 -9.77
C ASP A 116 -10.50 9.72 -9.53
N ASP A 117 -11.08 8.88 -10.40
CA ASP A 117 -10.94 7.42 -10.33
C ASP A 117 -9.74 6.88 -11.13
N VAL A 118 -8.81 7.74 -11.58
CA VAL A 118 -7.64 7.36 -12.39
C VAL A 118 -6.35 7.47 -11.59
N PHE A 119 -5.72 6.34 -11.32
CA PHE A 119 -4.58 6.23 -10.43
C PHE A 119 -3.28 5.96 -11.20
N SER A 120 -2.22 6.68 -10.83
CA SER A 120 -0.86 6.49 -11.36
C SER A 120 0.06 5.93 -10.27
N PRO A 121 1.10 5.13 -10.61
CA PRO A 121 2.01 4.57 -9.62
C PRO A 121 2.75 5.68 -8.87
N VAL A 122 2.88 5.53 -7.56
CA VAL A 122 3.67 6.43 -6.71
C VAL A 122 5.13 5.97 -6.75
N PRO A 123 6.07 6.78 -7.29
CA PRO A 123 7.46 6.39 -7.36
C PRO A 123 8.06 6.15 -5.97
N GLY A 124 8.76 5.03 -5.80
CA GLY A 124 9.43 4.65 -4.56
C GLY A 124 8.53 4.04 -3.47
N ALA A 125 7.21 4.20 -3.54
CA ALA A 125 6.26 3.54 -2.61
C ALA A 125 5.93 2.11 -3.08
N VAL A 126 6.94 1.25 -3.09
CA VAL A 126 6.88 -0.11 -3.62
C VAL A 126 7.61 -1.10 -2.73
N VAL A 127 7.05 -2.30 -2.59
CA VAL A 127 7.69 -3.46 -1.96
C VAL A 127 7.78 -4.57 -2.99
N ASP A 128 9.02 -4.92 -3.36
CA ASP A 128 9.31 -6.06 -4.23
C ASP A 128 9.76 -7.25 -3.40
N ILE A 129 9.06 -8.37 -3.57
CA ILE A 129 9.32 -9.63 -2.88
C ILE A 129 9.81 -10.63 -3.92
N THR A 130 11.08 -11.00 -3.85
CA THR A 130 11.65 -12.02 -4.74
C THR A 130 11.35 -13.41 -4.21
N ILE A 131 10.68 -14.22 -5.02
CA ILE A 131 10.35 -15.62 -4.75
C ILE A 131 11.22 -16.50 -5.64
N THR A 132 12.04 -17.35 -5.01
CA THR A 132 12.92 -18.29 -5.70
C THR A 132 12.42 -19.72 -5.50
N GLY A 133 12.30 -20.47 -6.59
CA GLY A 133 11.89 -21.88 -6.53
C GLY A 133 10.38 -22.08 -6.54
N THR A 134 9.92 -23.26 -6.13
CA THR A 134 8.50 -23.60 -6.10
C THR A 134 7.76 -22.87 -4.98
N ILE A 135 6.56 -22.39 -5.25
CA ILE A 135 5.60 -21.94 -4.25
C ILE A 135 4.76 -23.15 -3.82
N ALA A 136 4.63 -23.38 -2.53
CA ALA A 136 3.72 -24.34 -1.93
C ALA A 136 2.56 -23.63 -1.20
N VAL A 137 1.49 -24.37 -0.93
CA VAL A 137 0.38 -23.86 -0.12
C VAL A 137 0.88 -23.62 1.31
N GLY A 138 0.62 -22.44 1.86
CA GLY A 138 1.08 -22.04 3.18
C GLY A 138 2.45 -21.37 3.19
N ASP A 139 3.14 -21.27 2.06
CA ASP A 139 4.36 -20.47 1.98
C ASP A 139 4.06 -18.99 2.22
N THR A 140 4.97 -18.32 2.92
CA THR A 140 4.80 -16.93 3.32
C THR A 140 5.97 -16.09 2.85
N PHE A 141 5.68 -14.92 2.32
CA PHE A 141 6.68 -13.98 1.83
C PHE A 141 6.36 -12.57 2.29
N ASN A 142 7.36 -11.77 2.62
CA ASN A 142 7.14 -10.42 3.14
C ASN A 142 8.30 -9.49 2.80
N GLY A 143 8.01 -8.20 2.85
CA GLY A 143 8.99 -7.14 2.65
C GLY A 143 8.53 -5.82 3.25
N ILE A 144 9.45 -4.88 3.39
CA ILE A 144 9.15 -3.53 3.84
C ILE A 144 10.08 -2.52 3.15
N ALA A 145 9.48 -1.44 2.66
CA ALA A 145 10.18 -0.23 2.25
C ALA A 145 10.10 0.79 3.39
N THR A 146 11.24 1.26 3.87
CA THR A 146 11.37 2.24 4.96
C THR A 146 12.18 3.44 4.50
N GLY A 147 12.11 4.55 5.25
CA GLY A 147 12.87 5.76 4.90
C GLY A 147 12.32 6.46 3.65
N LEU A 148 11.04 6.21 3.34
CA LEU A 148 10.33 6.95 2.30
C LEU A 148 10.13 8.40 2.76
N SER A 149 10.05 9.31 1.80
CA SER A 149 9.80 10.73 2.06
C SER A 149 8.96 11.29 0.92
N ILE A 150 7.75 10.74 0.76
CA ILE A 150 6.87 11.05 -0.36
C ILE A 150 5.72 11.93 0.13
N PRO A 151 5.69 13.23 -0.22
CA PRO A 151 4.59 14.10 0.19
C PRO A 151 3.29 13.72 -0.52
N VAL A 152 2.20 13.74 0.24
CA VAL A 152 0.85 13.55 -0.26
C VAL A 152 -0.03 14.67 0.29
N THR A 153 -0.81 15.32 -0.58
CA THR A 153 -1.70 16.40 -0.16
C THR A 153 -3.04 15.84 0.30
N GLY A 154 -3.75 16.62 1.12
CA GLY A 154 -5.14 16.36 1.45
C GLY A 154 -5.98 16.17 0.18
N GLN A 155 -6.95 15.26 0.27
CA GLN A 155 -7.83 14.78 -0.80
C GLN A 155 -7.18 13.86 -1.84
N THR A 156 -5.84 13.69 -1.86
CA THR A 156 -5.20 12.66 -2.71
C THR A 156 -5.82 11.30 -2.41
N ARG A 157 -6.29 10.61 -3.45
CA ARG A 157 -6.78 9.23 -3.31
C ARG A 157 -5.62 8.26 -3.48
N LEU A 158 -5.60 7.21 -2.65
CA LEU A 158 -4.54 6.22 -2.61
C LEU A 158 -5.14 4.81 -2.77
N LEU A 159 -4.50 4.01 -3.62
CA LEU A 159 -4.90 2.65 -4.00
C LEU A 159 -3.70 1.72 -3.86
N LEU A 160 -3.89 0.54 -3.25
CA LEU A 160 -2.83 -0.46 -3.14
C LEU A 160 -3.02 -1.56 -4.18
N VAL A 161 -1.95 -1.86 -4.91
CA VAL A 161 -1.98 -2.77 -6.06
C VAL A 161 -0.91 -3.84 -5.90
N ALA A 162 -1.30 -5.09 -6.03
CA ALA A 162 -0.38 -6.22 -6.16
C ALA A 162 -0.25 -6.63 -7.62
N SER A 163 0.97 -6.98 -8.04
CA SER A 163 1.27 -7.49 -9.37
C SER A 163 2.44 -8.46 -9.31
N VAL A 164 2.74 -9.10 -10.43
CA VAL A 164 3.77 -10.12 -10.49
C VAL A 164 4.47 -10.12 -11.85
N THR A 165 5.78 -10.36 -11.84
CA THR A 165 6.62 -10.55 -13.04
C THR A 165 7.58 -11.72 -12.88
N GLY A 166 8.08 -12.25 -13.99
CA GLY A 166 9.06 -13.33 -14.01
C GLY A 166 8.45 -14.73 -13.86
N GLY A 167 9.13 -15.60 -13.13
CA GLY A 167 8.73 -17.00 -12.90
C GLY A 167 9.13 -17.98 -14.00
N GLY A 168 9.57 -17.49 -15.17
CA GLY A 168 9.99 -18.33 -16.30
C GLY A 168 8.87 -19.17 -16.91
N LEU A 169 7.63 -18.72 -16.78
CA LEU A 169 6.43 -19.48 -17.16
C LEU A 169 6.18 -19.41 -18.68
N VAL A 170 6.02 -20.58 -19.33
CA VAL A 170 5.85 -20.70 -20.78
C VAL A 170 4.46 -20.21 -21.24
N ALA A 171 3.41 -20.47 -20.45
CA ALA A 171 2.02 -20.11 -20.78
C ALA A 171 1.43 -19.01 -19.87
N GLY A 172 2.27 -18.33 -19.09
CA GLY A 172 1.83 -17.48 -17.97
C GLY A 172 1.48 -18.30 -16.73
N GLY A 173 1.06 -17.64 -15.66
CA GLY A 173 0.65 -18.31 -14.44
C GLY A 173 0.04 -17.37 -13.41
N THR A 174 -0.37 -17.95 -12.30
CA THR A 174 -1.15 -17.27 -11.27
C THR A 174 -0.51 -17.48 -9.91
N VAL A 175 -0.17 -16.38 -9.24
CA VAL A 175 0.21 -16.40 -7.83
C VAL A 175 -1.03 -16.07 -7.02
N ALA A 176 -1.57 -17.09 -6.33
CA ALA A 176 -2.75 -16.95 -5.49
C ALA A 176 -2.37 -16.94 -4.01
N GLY A 177 -2.85 -15.95 -3.27
CA GLY A 177 -2.62 -15.88 -1.82
C GLY A 177 -3.36 -14.76 -1.13
N TYR A 178 -3.40 -14.81 0.21
CA TYR A 178 -3.86 -13.69 1.03
C TYR A 178 -2.77 -12.61 1.07
N VAL A 179 -3.18 -11.35 0.95
CA VAL A 179 -2.27 -10.20 0.97
C VAL A 179 -2.65 -9.25 2.09
N SER A 180 -1.67 -8.79 2.84
CA SER A 180 -1.84 -7.66 3.77
C SER A 180 -0.70 -6.66 3.61
N ALA A 181 -0.97 -5.42 3.97
CA ALA A 181 0.01 -4.36 3.92
C ALA A 181 -0.28 -3.28 4.97
N GLY A 182 0.74 -2.48 5.27
CA GLY A 182 0.63 -1.31 6.13
C GLY A 182 1.34 -0.13 5.49
N LEU A 183 0.66 1.00 5.35
CA LEU A 183 1.22 2.25 4.85
C LEU A 183 1.41 3.22 6.02
N GLY A 184 2.65 3.62 6.28
CA GLY A 184 2.98 4.62 7.29
C GLY A 184 2.87 6.04 6.73
N ILE A 185 2.18 6.91 7.46
CA ILE A 185 1.97 8.32 7.12
C ILE A 185 2.32 9.18 8.34
N GLU A 186 3.10 10.24 8.14
CA GLU A 186 3.34 11.28 9.15
C GLU A 186 2.62 12.58 8.79
#